data_AF-A0A1M6HBG5-F1
#
_entry.id   AF-A0A1M6HBG5-F1
#
_cell.length_a   1.000
_cell.length_b   1.000
_cell.length_c   1.000
_cell.angle_alpha   90.00
_cell.angle_beta   90.00
_cell.angle_gamma   90.00
#
_symmetry.space_group_name_H-M   'P 1'
#
loop_
_entity.id
_entity.type
_entity.pdbx_description
1 polymer ?
#
loop_
_entity_poly.entity_id
_entity_poly.type
_entity_poly.pdbx_seq_one_letter_code
_entity_poly.pdbx_strand_id
1 'polypeptide(L)'
;MSRNLVLANLNLYAVLPNLEELVRHDQEMALLIKDWDICIQFSALGGPAAFAEFKNGECTVGRGKHFSPTVKLFFATPGHLNKMFDGKAQPIPLKGFTKLGFLSKEFSKLTDRMEYYLKPSEESLSNPDFVSLNTLMTMHTAGRAVVELAVNDPVASHVSKGMMDGSLLMKVLPDGPAITLNFKNGKAGFQKGETASPMACMLLKDMDTANKLLNQKLDAFSAIAGGEVIIKGQTPMMDAMDLILDRIPHYLDA
;
A
#
# COMPACT_ATOMS: atom_id res chain seq x y z
N MET A 1 3.37 -7.34 -19.59
CA MET A 1 4.31 -6.61 -18.72
C MET A 1 5.17 -7.62 -17.97
N SER A 2 6.42 -7.33 -17.61
CA SER A 2 7.24 -8.31 -16.86
C SER A 2 6.84 -8.36 -15.37
N ARG A 3 6.94 -9.53 -14.72
CA ARG A 3 6.65 -9.68 -13.28
C ARG A 3 7.41 -8.66 -12.43
N ASN A 4 8.71 -8.45 -12.73
CA ASN A 4 9.55 -7.49 -12.02
C ASN A 4 9.04 -6.05 -12.14
N LEU A 5 8.49 -5.69 -13.30
CA LEU A 5 7.95 -4.36 -13.50
C LEU A 5 6.64 -4.16 -12.71
N VAL A 6 5.74 -5.16 -12.69
CA VAL A 6 4.52 -5.10 -11.88
C VAL A 6 4.86 -4.95 -10.40
N LEU A 7 5.75 -5.80 -9.88
CA LEU A 7 6.21 -5.74 -8.49
C LEU A 7 6.89 -4.40 -8.15
N ALA A 8 7.68 -3.83 -9.06
CA ALA A 8 8.29 -2.53 -8.83
C ALA A 8 7.26 -1.39 -8.72
N ASN A 9 6.17 -1.45 -9.50
CA ASN A 9 5.06 -0.50 -9.38
C ASN A 9 4.32 -0.68 -8.05
N LEU A 10 4.07 -1.92 -7.64
CA LEU A 10 3.44 -2.22 -6.34
C LEU A 10 4.29 -1.71 -5.17
N ASN A 11 5.60 -1.96 -5.18
CA ASN A 11 6.51 -1.47 -4.15
C ASN A 11 6.50 0.06 -4.03
N LEU A 12 6.56 0.79 -5.15
CA LEU A 12 6.61 2.26 -5.12
C LEU A 12 5.26 2.94 -4.92
N TYR A 13 4.16 2.35 -5.38
CA TYR A 13 2.86 3.03 -5.43
C TYR A 13 1.80 2.42 -4.51
N ALA A 14 2.00 1.20 -4.01
CA ALA A 14 1.14 0.59 -3.00
C ALA A 14 1.79 0.52 -1.61
N VAL A 15 3.07 0.10 -1.54
CA VAL A 15 3.78 -0.10 -0.27
C VAL A 15 4.41 1.19 0.27
N LEU A 16 5.27 1.85 -0.52
CA LEU A 16 5.99 3.07 -0.10
C LEU A 16 5.07 4.17 0.46
N PRO A 17 3.86 4.42 -0.08
CA PRO A 17 2.98 5.46 0.46
C PRO A 17 2.40 5.16 1.85
N ASN A 18 2.68 3.99 2.45
CA ASN A 18 2.37 3.75 3.87
C ASN A 18 3.30 4.50 4.82
N LEU A 19 4.42 5.06 4.35
CA LEU A 19 5.23 6.00 5.13
C LEU A 19 4.39 7.17 5.66
N GLU A 20 3.41 7.64 4.89
CA GLU A 20 2.50 8.71 5.31
C GLU A 20 1.66 8.31 6.53
N GLU A 21 1.17 7.07 6.56
CA GLU A 21 0.35 6.58 7.68
C GLU A 21 1.22 6.26 8.89
N LEU A 22 2.39 5.68 8.67
CA LEU A 22 3.34 5.40 9.73
C LEU A 22 3.71 6.69 10.48
N VAL A 23 4.11 7.73 9.76
CA VAL A 23 4.48 9.02 10.37
C VAL A 23 3.28 9.69 11.06
N ARG A 24 2.07 9.52 10.53
CA ARG A 24 0.86 10.13 11.14
C ARG A 24 0.43 9.43 12.42
N HIS A 25 0.63 8.11 12.52
CA HIS A 25 0.02 7.29 13.57
C HIS A 25 1.04 6.71 14.57
N ASP A 26 2.32 6.61 14.22
CA ASP A 26 3.39 6.17 15.12
C ASP A 26 4.13 7.40 15.67
N GLN A 27 3.96 7.66 16.98
CA GLN A 27 4.55 8.81 17.65
C GLN A 27 6.08 8.80 17.66
N GLU A 28 6.69 7.61 17.74
CA GLU A 28 8.15 7.48 17.72
C GLU A 28 8.69 7.92 16.35
N MET A 29 8.03 7.49 15.27
CA MET A 29 8.41 7.87 13.91
C MET A 29 8.11 9.34 13.62
N ALA A 30 7.00 9.89 14.13
CA ALA A 30 6.68 11.31 14.02
C ALA A 30 7.78 12.19 14.67
N LEU A 31 8.26 11.78 15.86
CA LEU A 31 9.36 12.47 16.56
C LEU A 31 10.70 12.31 15.82
N LEU A 32 10.97 11.10 15.30
CA LEU A 32 12.19 10.81 14.55
C LEU A 32 12.36 11.74 13.34
N ILE A 33 11.27 12.02 12.62
CA ILE A 33 11.32 12.81 11.39
C ILE A 33 11.09 14.32 11.59
N LYS A 34 10.86 14.78 12.83
CA LYS A 34 10.43 16.14 13.14
C LYS A 34 11.30 17.23 12.49
N ASP A 35 12.62 17.04 12.54
CA ASP A 35 13.61 18.00 12.05
C ASP A 35 14.15 17.64 10.66
N TRP A 36 13.52 16.68 9.97
CA TRP A 36 13.93 16.31 8.62
C TRP A 36 13.42 17.34 7.61
N ASP A 37 14.34 17.80 6.76
CA ASP A 37 14.05 18.52 5.52
C ASP A 37 14.80 17.82 4.38
N ILE A 38 14.17 16.79 3.82
CA ILE A 38 14.79 15.91 2.83
C ILE A 38 13.74 15.30 1.90
N CYS A 39 14.02 15.35 0.60
CA CYS A 39 13.26 14.61 -0.42
C CYS A 39 14.15 13.51 -1.02
N ILE A 40 13.68 12.26 -0.91
CA ILE A 40 14.35 11.05 -1.43
C ILE A 40 13.63 10.62 -2.71
N GLN A 41 14.32 10.69 -3.83
CA GLN A 41 13.83 10.19 -5.11
C GLN A 41 14.24 8.73 -5.31
N PHE A 42 13.27 7.88 -5.66
CA PHE A 42 13.47 6.53 -6.15
C PHE A 42 13.21 6.49 -7.66
N SER A 43 14.10 5.87 -8.44
CA SER A 43 13.89 5.73 -9.89
C SER A 43 14.51 4.46 -10.43
N ALA A 44 13.72 3.62 -11.09
CA ALA A 44 14.19 2.44 -11.81
C ALA A 44 14.26 2.70 -13.32
N LEU A 45 15.37 2.33 -13.96
CA LEU A 45 15.49 2.38 -15.41
C LEU A 45 14.49 1.40 -16.05
N GLY A 46 13.70 1.88 -17.02
CA GLY A 46 12.62 1.10 -17.62
C GLY A 46 11.51 0.74 -16.62
N GLY A 47 11.40 1.47 -15.51
CA GLY A 47 10.49 1.19 -14.43
C GLY A 47 9.89 2.45 -13.80
N PRO A 48 9.26 2.30 -12.63
CA PRO A 48 8.58 3.40 -11.96
C PRO A 48 9.57 4.38 -11.29
N ALA A 49 9.04 5.55 -10.96
CA ALA A 49 9.72 6.56 -10.17
C ALA A 49 8.73 7.12 -9.15
N ALA A 50 9.19 7.35 -7.93
CA ALA A 50 8.42 7.95 -6.85
C ALA A 50 9.36 8.76 -5.96
N PHE A 51 8.81 9.63 -5.13
CA PHE A 51 9.58 10.35 -4.13
C PHE A 51 8.89 10.29 -2.77
N ALA A 52 9.69 10.31 -1.70
CA ALA A 52 9.22 10.57 -0.35
C ALA A 52 9.83 11.91 0.11
N GLU A 53 8.97 12.88 0.40
CA GLU A 53 9.36 14.16 0.95
C GLU A 53 9.05 14.19 2.45
N PHE A 54 10.04 14.59 3.25
CA PHE A 54 9.93 14.76 4.68
C PHE A 54 10.21 16.21 5.01
N LYS A 55 9.24 16.85 5.65
CA LYS A 55 9.34 18.27 6.02
C LYS A 55 8.41 18.58 7.19
N ASN A 56 8.93 19.29 8.19
CA ASN A 56 8.15 19.73 9.37
C ASN A 56 7.43 18.59 10.12
N GLY A 57 8.05 17.41 10.20
CA GLY A 57 7.41 16.24 10.81
C GLY A 57 6.28 15.61 10.00
N GLU A 58 6.12 16.00 8.73
CA GLU A 58 5.18 15.37 7.80
C GLU A 58 5.92 14.56 6.74
N CYS A 59 5.26 13.52 6.23
CA CYS A 59 5.71 12.73 5.09
C CYS A 59 4.68 12.81 3.96
N THR A 60 5.14 13.09 2.75
CA THR A 60 4.34 13.03 1.52
C THR A 60 5.02 12.11 0.52
N VAL A 61 4.28 11.14 -0.02
CA VAL A 61 4.78 10.24 -1.06
C VAL A 61 4.10 10.57 -2.39
N GLY A 62 4.91 10.92 -3.38
CA GLY A 62 4.43 11.32 -4.71
C GLY A 62 4.88 10.38 -5.83
N ARG A 63 4.04 10.30 -6.87
CA ARG A 63 4.33 9.57 -8.09
C ARG A 63 5.22 10.39 -9.03
N GLY A 64 6.16 9.73 -9.68
CA GLY A 64 7.04 10.32 -10.69
C GLY A 64 8.33 10.90 -10.11
N LYS A 65 8.89 11.87 -10.84
CA LYS A 65 10.15 12.53 -10.47
C LYS A 65 9.85 13.85 -9.78
N HIS A 66 10.43 14.04 -8.59
CA HIS A 66 10.46 15.33 -7.93
C HIS A 66 11.33 16.31 -8.72
N PHE A 67 10.94 17.58 -8.76
CA PHE A 67 11.68 18.62 -9.50
C PHE A 67 13.06 18.87 -8.89
N SER A 68 13.16 18.88 -7.55
CA SER A 68 14.40 19.13 -6.82
C SER A 68 14.57 18.18 -5.63
N PRO A 69 14.92 16.90 -5.86
CA PRO A 69 15.14 15.97 -4.76
C PRO A 69 16.50 16.22 -4.09
N THR A 70 16.57 16.05 -2.77
CA THR A 70 17.82 16.14 -1.99
C THR A 70 18.72 14.94 -2.25
N VAL A 71 18.12 13.75 -2.31
CA VAL A 71 18.78 12.46 -2.57
C VAL A 71 18.17 11.82 -3.82
N LYS A 72 19.00 11.23 -4.69
CA LYS A 72 18.53 10.43 -5.83
C LYS A 72 19.07 9.01 -5.72
N LEU A 73 18.17 8.04 -5.56
CA LEU A 73 18.44 6.62 -5.52
C LEU A 73 18.01 6.00 -6.85
N PHE A 74 19.00 5.50 -7.60
CA PHE A 74 18.79 4.90 -8.91
C PHE A 74 18.90 3.38 -8.86
N PHE A 75 18.04 2.73 -9.64
CA PHE A 75 18.02 1.29 -9.81
C PHE A 75 18.17 0.95 -11.29
N ALA A 76 19.20 0.18 -11.62
CA ALA A 76 19.51 -0.21 -13.00
C ALA A 76 18.38 -0.99 -13.71
N THR A 77 17.48 -1.64 -12.97
CA THR A 77 16.31 -2.36 -13.51
C THR A 77 15.16 -2.37 -12.49
N PRO A 78 13.91 -2.68 -12.90
CA PRO A 78 12.83 -2.91 -11.94
C PRO A 78 13.15 -4.05 -10.94
N GLY A 79 13.84 -5.10 -11.40
CA GLY A 79 14.27 -6.19 -10.52
C GLY A 79 15.31 -5.76 -9.47
N HIS A 80 16.17 -4.79 -9.80
CA HIS A 80 17.09 -4.20 -8.82
C HIS A 80 16.31 -3.44 -7.72
N LEU A 81 15.28 -2.68 -8.10
CA LEU A 81 14.41 -2.02 -7.11
C LEU A 81 13.72 -3.04 -6.20
N ASN A 82 13.16 -4.11 -6.75
CA ASN A 82 12.51 -5.16 -5.95
C ASN A 82 13.47 -5.80 -4.96
N LYS A 83 14.70 -6.12 -5.38
CA LYS A 83 15.73 -6.66 -4.48
C LYS A 83 16.07 -5.69 -3.34
N MET A 84 15.96 -4.38 -3.53
CA MET A 84 16.16 -3.42 -2.44
C MET A 84 15.02 -3.49 -1.42
N PHE A 85 13.76 -3.56 -1.87
CA PHE A 85 12.61 -3.78 -0.98
C PHE A 85 12.67 -5.12 -0.24
N ASP A 86 13.31 -6.14 -0.83
CA ASP A 86 13.59 -7.43 -0.17
C ASP A 86 14.81 -7.38 0.80
N GLY A 87 15.50 -6.25 0.93
CA GLY A 87 16.75 -6.14 1.71
C GLY A 87 17.97 -6.82 1.08
N LYS A 88 17.90 -7.21 -0.20
CA LYS A 88 18.91 -7.98 -0.94
C LYS A 88 19.78 -7.16 -1.90
N ALA A 89 19.52 -5.86 -2.04
CA ALA A 89 20.31 -4.97 -2.90
C ALA A 89 20.35 -3.55 -2.35
N GLN A 90 21.35 -2.77 -2.77
CA GLN A 90 21.53 -1.38 -2.40
C GLN A 90 21.35 -0.48 -3.64
N PRO A 91 20.66 0.68 -3.52
CA PRO A 91 20.51 1.62 -4.62
C PRO A 91 21.85 2.19 -5.07
N ILE A 92 21.90 2.71 -6.30
CA ILE A 92 23.02 3.52 -6.81
C ILE A 92 22.72 4.99 -6.51
N PRO A 93 23.42 5.66 -5.57
CA PRO A 93 23.18 7.07 -5.27
C PRO A 93 23.69 7.94 -6.43
N LEU A 94 22.82 8.76 -7.02
CA LEU A 94 23.18 9.73 -8.06
C LEU A 94 23.25 11.17 -7.54
N LYS A 95 22.68 11.43 -6.35
CA LYS A 95 22.71 12.73 -5.66
C LYS A 95 22.55 12.49 -4.16
N GLY A 96 23.13 13.38 -3.35
CA GLY A 96 22.97 13.36 -1.90
C GLY A 96 23.97 12.47 -1.17
N PHE A 97 25.21 12.35 -1.69
CA PHE A 97 26.28 11.54 -1.10
C PHE A 97 26.61 11.93 0.36
N THR A 98 26.39 13.20 0.75
CA THR A 98 26.53 13.67 2.13
C THR A 98 25.42 13.18 3.07
N LYS A 99 24.34 12.59 2.52
CA LYS A 99 23.19 12.06 3.25
C LYS A 99 23.18 10.53 3.30
N LEU A 100 24.24 9.85 2.88
CA LEU A 100 24.30 8.37 2.96
C LEU A 100 24.22 7.85 4.38
N GLY A 101 24.88 8.53 5.34
CA GLY A 101 24.76 8.19 6.76
C GLY A 101 23.36 8.42 7.33
N PHE A 102 22.62 9.38 6.80
CA PHE A 102 21.21 9.58 7.12
C PHE A 102 20.37 8.40 6.57
N LEU A 103 20.61 7.99 5.32
CA LEU A 103 19.88 6.88 4.69
C LEU A 103 20.06 5.58 5.46
N SER A 104 21.28 5.26 5.89
CA SER A 104 21.59 3.99 6.54
C SER A 104 21.29 3.92 8.04
N LYS A 105 21.00 5.06 8.69
CA LYS A 105 20.75 5.13 10.14
C LYS A 105 19.36 5.61 10.46
N GLU A 106 18.98 6.77 9.94
CA GLU A 106 17.73 7.42 10.32
C GLU A 106 16.58 6.98 9.41
N PHE A 107 16.78 7.00 8.08
CA PHE A 107 15.77 6.50 7.15
C PHE A 107 15.54 4.99 7.29
N SER A 108 16.60 4.21 7.55
CA SER A 108 16.47 2.77 7.85
C SER A 108 15.54 2.48 9.01
N LYS A 109 15.63 3.21 10.14
CA LYS A 109 14.68 3.04 11.27
C LYS A 109 13.22 3.20 10.82
N LEU A 110 12.96 4.20 9.99
CA LEU A 110 11.61 4.46 9.47
C LEU A 110 11.13 3.32 8.56
N THR A 111 11.98 2.83 7.67
CA THR A 111 11.62 1.72 6.77
C THR A 111 11.50 0.39 7.51
N ASP A 112 12.35 0.13 8.49
CA ASP A 112 12.31 -1.07 9.33
C ASP A 112 11.03 -1.08 10.18
N ARG A 113 10.63 0.10 10.69
CA ARG A 113 9.36 0.26 11.41
C ARG A 113 8.16 0.05 10.50
N MET A 114 8.21 0.54 9.27
CA MET A 114 7.17 0.27 8.27
C MET A 114 7.08 -1.23 7.96
N GLU A 115 8.22 -1.90 7.80
CA GLU A 115 8.28 -3.35 7.56
C GLU A 115 7.71 -4.14 8.74
N TYR A 116 8.02 -3.75 9.98
CA TYR A 116 7.46 -4.34 11.19
C TYR A 116 5.92 -4.36 11.18
N TYR A 117 5.27 -3.27 10.74
CA TYR A 117 3.82 -3.21 10.63
C TYR A 117 3.26 -3.97 9.43
N LEU A 118 3.99 -4.06 8.33
CA LEU A 118 3.51 -4.74 7.12
C LEU A 118 3.76 -6.25 7.11
N LYS A 119 4.66 -6.75 7.98
CA LYS A 119 4.98 -8.18 8.13
C LYS A 119 4.71 -8.63 9.57
N PRO A 120 3.43 -8.81 9.94
CA PRO A 120 3.07 -9.10 11.33
C PRO A 120 3.52 -10.50 11.76
N SER A 121 4.06 -10.59 12.98
CA SER A 121 4.26 -11.87 13.67
C SER A 121 3.02 -12.25 14.49
N GLU A 122 2.90 -13.51 14.90
CA GLU A 122 1.80 -13.94 15.78
C GLU A 122 1.78 -13.16 17.11
N GLU A 123 2.96 -12.85 17.66
CA GLU A 123 3.10 -12.06 18.88
C GLU A 123 2.62 -10.62 18.68
N SER A 124 3.01 -9.95 17.58
CA SER A 124 2.60 -8.57 17.31
C SER A 124 1.08 -8.43 17.17
N LEU A 125 0.40 -9.47 16.66
CA LEU A 125 -1.06 -9.50 16.51
C LEU A 125 -1.82 -9.62 17.84
N SER A 126 -1.13 -9.81 18.97
CA SER A 126 -1.74 -9.71 20.30
C SER A 126 -1.83 -8.27 20.82
N ASN A 127 -1.12 -7.32 20.20
CA ASN A 127 -1.13 -5.92 20.60
C ASN A 127 -2.21 -5.12 19.82
N PRO A 128 -3.22 -4.54 20.50
CA PRO A 128 -4.29 -3.79 19.84
C PRO A 128 -3.83 -2.57 19.02
N ASP A 129 -2.83 -1.84 19.50
CA ASP A 129 -2.28 -0.68 18.80
C ASP A 129 -1.56 -1.12 17.52
N PHE A 130 -0.86 -2.25 17.60
CA PHE A 130 -0.23 -2.87 16.44
C PHE A 130 -1.27 -3.27 15.39
N VAL A 131 -2.29 -4.01 15.82
CA VAL A 131 -3.37 -4.51 14.95
C VAL A 131 -4.08 -3.38 14.23
N SER A 132 -4.29 -2.24 14.90
CA SER A 132 -4.97 -1.08 14.32
C SER A 132 -4.18 -0.47 13.16
N LEU A 133 -2.89 -0.19 13.36
CA LEU A 133 -2.04 0.40 12.33
C LEU A 133 -1.68 -0.60 11.22
N ASN A 134 -1.42 -1.87 11.56
CA ASN A 134 -1.25 -2.95 10.57
C ASN A 134 -2.49 -3.04 9.67
N THR A 135 -3.70 -3.11 10.25
CA THR A 135 -4.94 -3.22 9.47
C THR A 135 -5.14 -2.01 8.54
N LEU A 136 -4.91 -0.78 9.03
CA LEU A 136 -4.97 0.44 8.21
C LEU A 136 -3.98 0.37 7.03
N MET A 137 -2.71 0.07 7.31
CA MET A 137 -1.66 0.01 6.28
C MET A 137 -1.88 -1.11 5.28
N THR A 138 -2.30 -2.30 5.72
CA THR A 138 -2.60 -3.43 4.85
C THR A 138 -3.81 -3.13 3.96
N MET A 139 -4.86 -2.51 4.51
CA MET A 139 -6.02 -2.11 3.71
C MET A 139 -5.67 -1.04 2.67
N HIS A 140 -4.86 -0.03 3.03
CA HIS A 140 -4.35 0.95 2.07
C HIS A 140 -3.47 0.30 1.00
N THR A 141 -2.63 -0.66 1.37
CA THR A 141 -1.78 -1.41 0.44
C THR A 141 -2.63 -2.19 -0.54
N ALA A 142 -3.63 -2.95 -0.07
CA ALA A 142 -4.54 -3.70 -0.92
C ALA A 142 -5.29 -2.78 -1.90
N GLY A 143 -5.86 -1.68 -1.41
CA GLY A 143 -6.58 -0.73 -2.26
C GLY A 143 -5.70 -0.08 -3.35
N ARG A 144 -4.47 0.33 -2.99
CA ARG A 144 -3.51 0.86 -3.97
C ARG A 144 -2.98 -0.23 -4.93
N ALA A 145 -2.81 -1.45 -4.44
CA ALA A 145 -2.41 -2.58 -5.27
C ALA A 145 -3.45 -2.91 -6.34
N VAL A 146 -4.75 -2.84 -6.03
CA VAL A 146 -5.83 -2.98 -7.03
C VAL A 146 -5.64 -1.97 -8.17
N VAL A 147 -5.33 -0.71 -7.85
CA VAL A 147 -5.09 0.34 -8.86
C VAL A 147 -3.92 -0.02 -9.77
N GLU A 148 -2.80 -0.45 -9.18
CA GLU A 148 -1.61 -0.80 -9.96
C GLU A 148 -1.78 -2.10 -10.75
N LEU A 149 -2.49 -3.09 -10.22
CA LEU A 149 -2.75 -4.36 -10.90
C LEU A 149 -3.71 -4.18 -12.08
N ALA A 150 -4.77 -3.37 -11.93
CA ALA A 150 -5.69 -3.04 -13.02
C ALA A 150 -4.98 -2.44 -14.25
N VAL A 151 -3.83 -1.81 -14.05
CA VAL A 151 -3.00 -1.24 -15.13
C VAL A 151 -1.94 -2.23 -15.61
N ASN A 152 -1.24 -2.90 -14.69
CA ASN A 152 0.03 -3.55 -14.98
C ASN A 152 -0.05 -5.09 -15.08
N ASP A 153 -1.04 -5.73 -14.45
CA ASP A 153 -1.25 -7.18 -14.51
C ASP A 153 -2.27 -7.53 -15.63
N PRO A 154 -1.97 -8.46 -16.55
CA PRO A 154 -2.86 -8.77 -17.67
C PRO A 154 -4.25 -9.28 -17.27
N VAL A 155 -4.32 -10.09 -16.20
CA VAL A 155 -5.59 -10.67 -15.71
C VAL A 155 -6.41 -9.57 -15.05
N ALA A 156 -5.84 -8.84 -14.11
CA ALA A 156 -6.52 -7.74 -13.44
C ALA A 156 -6.92 -6.61 -14.41
N SER A 157 -6.10 -6.35 -15.43
CA SER A 157 -6.45 -5.38 -16.48
C SER A 157 -7.63 -5.83 -17.34
N HIS A 158 -7.73 -7.13 -17.62
CA HIS A 158 -8.90 -7.67 -18.33
C HIS A 158 -10.16 -7.57 -17.47
N VAL A 159 -10.08 -7.96 -16.19
CA VAL A 159 -11.19 -7.89 -15.24
C VAL A 159 -11.66 -6.44 -15.05
N SER A 160 -10.76 -5.50 -14.78
CA SER A 160 -11.10 -4.09 -14.55
C SER A 160 -11.77 -3.44 -15.77
N LYS A 161 -11.37 -3.79 -17.00
CA LYS A 161 -12.01 -3.27 -18.24
C LYS A 161 -13.44 -3.76 -18.45
N GLY A 162 -13.76 -4.96 -17.95
CA GLY A 162 -15.12 -5.49 -17.98
C GLY A 162 -15.99 -5.04 -16.80
N MET A 163 -15.37 -4.41 -15.81
CA MET A 163 -16.05 -3.97 -14.60
C MET A 163 -16.90 -2.72 -14.88
N MET A 164 -18.09 -2.67 -14.28
CA MET A 164 -18.97 -1.52 -14.41
C MET A 164 -18.40 -0.27 -13.72
N ASP A 165 -18.77 0.91 -14.23
CA ASP A 165 -18.42 2.18 -13.62
C ASP A 165 -19.15 2.36 -12.29
N GLY A 166 -18.40 2.72 -11.24
CA GLY A 166 -18.96 2.87 -9.90
C GLY A 166 -17.89 2.97 -8.82
N SER A 167 -18.34 3.05 -7.57
CA SER A 167 -17.46 3.06 -6.40
C SER A 167 -17.75 1.86 -5.50
N LEU A 168 -16.68 1.28 -4.96
CA LEU A 168 -16.71 0.19 -4.00
C LEU A 168 -16.13 0.69 -2.69
N LEU A 169 -16.91 0.56 -1.62
CA LEU A 169 -16.49 0.92 -0.26
C LEU A 169 -16.04 -0.33 0.50
N MET A 170 -14.86 -0.29 1.09
CA MET A 170 -14.45 -1.24 2.13
C MET A 170 -14.32 -0.49 3.44
N LYS A 171 -15.04 -0.92 4.48
CA LYS A 171 -15.10 -0.22 5.78
C LYS A 171 -15.06 -1.20 6.94
N VAL A 172 -14.28 -0.87 7.95
CA VAL A 172 -14.32 -1.53 9.25
C VAL A 172 -15.27 -0.80 10.19
N LEU A 173 -16.18 -1.55 10.83
CA LEU A 173 -17.22 -1.01 11.70
C LEU A 173 -16.82 -0.96 13.18
N PRO A 174 -17.50 -0.14 13.99
CA PRO A 174 -18.43 0.92 13.58
C PRO A 174 -17.68 2.15 13.00
N ASP A 175 -16.54 2.51 13.60
CA ASP A 175 -15.76 3.74 13.32
C ASP A 175 -14.30 3.42 12.93
N GLY A 176 -14.10 2.28 12.27
CA GLY A 176 -12.80 1.86 11.80
C GLY A 176 -12.39 2.52 10.48
N PRO A 177 -11.20 2.19 9.96
CA PRO A 177 -10.71 2.73 8.70
C PRO A 177 -11.64 2.33 7.54
N ALA A 178 -11.65 3.18 6.53
CA ALA A 178 -12.40 2.96 5.29
C ALA A 178 -11.55 3.37 4.08
N ILE A 179 -11.75 2.66 2.97
CA ILE A 179 -11.20 3.02 1.67
C ILE A 179 -12.30 2.94 0.60
N THR A 180 -12.16 3.78 -0.41
CA THR A 180 -13.03 3.76 -1.59
C THR A 180 -12.20 3.45 -2.83
N LEU A 181 -12.64 2.47 -3.59
CA LEU A 181 -12.12 2.15 -4.92
C LEU A 181 -13.09 2.65 -5.97
N ASN A 182 -12.61 3.50 -6.88
CA ASN A 182 -13.41 4.08 -7.96
C ASN A 182 -13.02 3.44 -9.28
N PHE A 183 -14.00 2.94 -10.03
CA PHE A 183 -13.81 2.35 -11.34
C PHE A 183 -14.53 3.21 -12.38
N LYS A 184 -13.79 3.64 -13.41
CA LYS A 184 -14.33 4.44 -14.50
C LYS A 184 -13.62 4.13 -15.81
N ASN A 185 -14.37 3.71 -16.83
CA ASN A 185 -13.85 3.33 -18.14
C ASN A 185 -12.68 2.33 -18.04
N GLY A 186 -12.84 1.31 -17.18
CA GLY A 186 -11.81 0.30 -16.94
C GLY A 186 -10.56 0.78 -16.19
N LYS A 187 -10.57 1.99 -15.63
CA LYS A 187 -9.49 2.52 -14.79
C LYS A 187 -9.92 2.48 -13.33
N ALA A 188 -9.06 1.92 -12.49
CA ALA A 188 -9.22 1.93 -11.05
C ALA A 188 -8.57 3.19 -10.43
N GLY A 189 -9.12 3.66 -9.32
CA GLY A 189 -8.59 4.74 -8.50
C GLY A 189 -8.82 4.44 -7.03
N PHE A 190 -7.92 4.95 -6.18
CA PHE A 190 -7.93 4.75 -4.74
C PHE A 190 -8.19 6.07 -4.03
N GLN A 191 -9.03 6.03 -3.00
CA GLN A 191 -9.31 7.16 -2.11
C GLN A 191 -9.37 6.67 -0.66
N LYS A 192 -8.76 7.42 0.25
CA LYS A 192 -8.87 7.21 1.70
C LYS A 192 -10.27 7.66 2.17
N GLY A 193 -10.86 6.91 3.10
CA GLY A 193 -12.16 7.21 3.68
C GLY A 193 -13.36 6.72 2.86
N GLU A 194 -14.53 7.17 3.29
CA GLU A 194 -15.83 6.73 2.78
C GLU A 194 -16.27 7.51 1.54
N THR A 195 -17.26 6.94 0.84
CA THR A 195 -18.02 7.61 -0.21
C THR A 195 -19.49 7.67 0.19
N ALA A 196 -20.18 8.75 -0.15
CA ALA A 196 -21.59 8.94 0.20
C ALA A 196 -22.54 8.03 -0.57
N SER A 197 -22.11 7.47 -1.71
CA SER A 197 -22.97 6.66 -2.59
C SER A 197 -22.18 5.52 -3.23
N PRO A 198 -21.75 4.52 -2.44
CA PRO A 198 -21.10 3.34 -2.96
C PRO A 198 -22.10 2.49 -3.74
N MET A 199 -21.64 1.92 -4.85
CA MET A 199 -22.40 0.97 -5.67
C MET A 199 -22.33 -0.45 -5.08
N ALA A 200 -21.22 -0.77 -4.42
CA ALA A 200 -21.04 -1.97 -3.63
C ALA A 200 -20.25 -1.66 -2.35
N CYS A 201 -20.50 -2.42 -1.29
CA CYS A 201 -19.81 -2.29 -0.01
C CYS A 201 -19.37 -3.65 0.52
N MET A 202 -18.16 -3.70 1.08
CA MET A 202 -17.70 -4.73 2.02
C MET A 202 -17.57 -4.09 3.40
N LEU A 203 -18.39 -4.54 4.34
CA LEU A 203 -18.38 -4.06 5.72
C LEU A 203 -17.82 -5.15 6.62
N LEU A 204 -16.72 -4.84 7.29
CA LEU A 204 -16.04 -5.71 8.24
C LEU A 204 -16.58 -5.38 9.63
N LYS A 205 -17.05 -6.38 10.36
CA LYS A 205 -17.74 -6.22 11.65
C LYS A 205 -16.92 -5.42 12.67
N ASP A 206 -15.63 -5.69 12.74
CA ASP A 206 -14.70 -5.08 13.69
C ASP A 206 -13.24 -5.19 13.21
N MET A 207 -12.34 -4.60 13.99
CA MET A 207 -10.91 -4.55 13.71
C MET A 207 -10.26 -5.93 13.68
N ASP A 208 -10.72 -6.85 14.53
CA ASP A 208 -10.22 -8.23 14.59
C ASP A 208 -10.58 -8.99 13.31
N THR A 209 -11.84 -8.89 12.87
CA THR A 209 -12.30 -9.47 11.60
C THR A 209 -11.49 -8.92 10.42
N ALA A 210 -11.33 -7.60 10.36
CA ALA A 210 -10.56 -6.94 9.31
C ALA A 210 -9.11 -7.42 9.27
N ASN A 211 -8.46 -7.46 10.44
CA ASN A 211 -7.09 -7.91 10.56
C ASN A 211 -6.93 -9.37 10.13
N LYS A 212 -7.79 -10.27 10.61
CA LYS A 212 -7.72 -11.68 10.27
C LYS A 212 -7.98 -11.92 8.79
N LEU A 213 -8.95 -11.23 8.18
CA LEU A 213 -9.24 -11.35 6.76
C LEU A 213 -8.05 -10.87 5.92
N LEU A 214 -7.52 -9.69 6.20
CA LEU A 214 -6.42 -9.08 5.43
C LEU A 214 -5.09 -9.83 5.57
N ASN A 215 -4.86 -10.48 6.72
CA ASN A 215 -3.70 -11.34 6.95
C ASN A 215 -3.98 -12.83 6.65
N GLN A 216 -5.06 -13.15 5.92
CA GLN A 216 -5.41 -14.51 5.46
C GLN A 216 -5.58 -15.54 6.61
N LYS A 217 -5.91 -15.08 7.82
CA LYS A 217 -6.21 -15.91 8.99
C LYS A 217 -7.70 -16.24 9.15
N LEU A 218 -8.54 -15.65 8.30
CA LEU A 218 -9.98 -15.89 8.25
C LEU A 218 -10.38 -16.16 6.80
N ASP A 219 -11.09 -17.26 6.59
CA ASP A 219 -11.68 -17.59 5.29
C ASP A 219 -12.84 -16.63 4.97
N ALA A 220 -12.79 -16.03 3.79
CA ALA A 220 -13.75 -15.00 3.36
C ALA A 220 -15.19 -15.55 3.29
N PHE A 221 -15.37 -16.78 2.80
CA PHE A 221 -16.71 -17.39 2.70
C PHE A 221 -17.32 -17.66 4.06
N SER A 222 -16.52 -18.20 4.98
CA SER A 222 -16.93 -18.45 6.36
C SER A 222 -17.29 -17.16 7.08
N ALA A 223 -16.50 -16.09 6.89
CA ALA A 223 -16.76 -14.78 7.46
C ALA A 223 -18.03 -14.11 6.92
N ILE A 224 -18.34 -14.33 5.64
CA ILE A 224 -19.59 -13.86 5.05
C ILE A 224 -20.78 -14.65 5.60
N ALA A 225 -20.65 -15.97 5.69
CA ALA A 225 -21.70 -16.85 6.21
C ALA A 225 -22.00 -16.63 7.69
N GLY A 226 -20.98 -16.33 8.51
CA GLY A 226 -21.11 -16.01 9.93
C GLY A 226 -21.54 -14.57 10.22
N GLY A 227 -21.57 -13.71 9.19
CA GLY A 227 -21.97 -12.30 9.30
C GLY A 227 -20.89 -11.38 9.85
N GLU A 228 -19.64 -11.84 9.96
CA GLU A 228 -18.49 -10.99 10.27
C GLU A 228 -18.12 -10.08 9.10
N VAL A 229 -18.39 -10.52 7.86
CA VAL A 229 -18.24 -9.73 6.63
C VAL A 229 -19.59 -9.59 5.98
N ILE A 230 -20.01 -8.35 5.71
CA ILE A 230 -21.27 -8.06 5.05
C ILE A 230 -20.98 -7.45 3.68
N ILE A 231 -21.46 -8.12 2.63
CA ILE A 231 -21.42 -7.60 1.26
C ILE A 231 -22.80 -7.04 0.90
N LYS A 232 -22.85 -5.82 0.35
CA LYS A 232 -24.08 -5.15 -0.10
C LYS A 232 -23.88 -4.48 -1.46
N GLY A 233 -24.96 -4.33 -2.22
CA GLY A 233 -24.97 -3.60 -3.48
C GLY A 233 -24.71 -4.51 -4.68
N GLN A 234 -23.95 -4.03 -5.66
CA GLN A 234 -23.66 -4.77 -6.90
C GLN A 234 -22.63 -5.89 -6.67
N THR A 235 -23.09 -7.09 -6.30
CA THR A 235 -22.23 -8.27 -6.09
C THR A 235 -21.25 -8.55 -7.24
N PRO A 236 -21.61 -8.41 -8.53
CA PRO A 236 -20.65 -8.61 -9.62
C PRO A 236 -19.41 -7.69 -9.55
N MET A 237 -19.52 -6.49 -8.97
CA MET A 237 -18.36 -5.63 -8.74
C MET A 237 -17.43 -6.19 -7.65
N MET A 238 -18.01 -6.82 -6.63
CA MET A 238 -17.27 -7.46 -5.56
C MET A 238 -16.54 -8.69 -6.07
N ASP A 239 -17.20 -9.54 -6.87
CA ASP A 239 -16.59 -10.70 -7.51
C ASP A 239 -15.42 -10.28 -8.42
N ALA A 240 -15.60 -9.21 -9.22
CA ALA A 240 -14.53 -8.66 -10.05
C ALA A 240 -13.38 -8.08 -9.22
N MET A 241 -13.66 -7.43 -8.09
CA MET A 241 -12.63 -6.95 -7.17
C MET A 241 -11.83 -8.10 -6.58
N ASP A 242 -12.50 -9.17 -6.14
CA ASP A 242 -11.89 -10.37 -5.56
C ASP A 242 -10.86 -10.99 -6.52
N LEU A 243 -11.23 -11.14 -7.80
CA LEU A 243 -10.32 -11.62 -8.85
C LEU A 243 -9.07 -10.75 -9.04
N ILE A 244 -9.14 -9.45 -8.73
CA ILE A 244 -7.97 -8.55 -8.77
C ILE A 244 -7.14 -8.71 -7.50
N LEU A 245 -7.77 -8.82 -6.33
CA LEU A 245 -7.11 -9.02 -5.04
C LEU A 245 -6.33 -10.34 -5.00
N ASP A 246 -6.88 -11.41 -5.61
CA ASP A 246 -6.22 -12.71 -5.78
C ASP A 246 -4.89 -12.64 -6.53
N ARG A 247 -4.63 -11.53 -7.25
CA ARG A 247 -3.36 -11.32 -7.94
C ARG A 247 -2.27 -10.80 -7.01
N ILE A 248 -2.61 -10.21 -5.86
CA ILE A 248 -1.63 -9.59 -4.94
C ILE A 248 -0.58 -10.62 -4.46
N PRO A 249 -0.96 -11.82 -3.97
CA PRO A 249 0.00 -12.81 -3.46
C PRO A 249 0.99 -13.32 -4.51
N HIS A 250 0.73 -13.11 -5.81
CA HIS A 250 1.69 -13.49 -6.86
C HIS A 250 2.92 -12.56 -6.91
N TYR A 251 2.82 -11.39 -6.30
CA TYR A 251 3.82 -10.32 -6.36
C TYR A 251 4.35 -9.93 -4.99
N LEU A 252 3.46 -9.68 -4.03
CA LEU A 252 3.80 -9.31 -2.67
C LEU A 252 3.61 -10.54 -1.79
N ASP A 253 4.68 -10.98 -1.12
CA ASP A 253 4.57 -11.96 -0.04
C ASP A 253 3.86 -11.23 1.12
N ALA A 254 2.59 -11.56 1.35
CA ALA A 254 1.78 -11.06 2.46
C ALA A 254 2.06 -11.85 3.74
#